data_AF-A0A822Z8M8-F1
#
_entry.id   AF-A0A822Z8M8-F1
#
_cell.length_a   1.000
_cell.length_b   1.000
_cell.length_c   1.000
_cell.angle_alpha   90.00
_cell.angle_beta   90.00
_cell.angle_gamma   90.00
#
_symmetry.space_group_name_H-M   'P 1'
#
loop_
_entity.id
_entity.type
_entity.pdbx_description
1 polymer ?
#
loop_
_entity_poly.entity_id
_entity_poly.type
_entity_poly.pdbx_seq_one_letter_code
_entity_poly.pdbx_strand_id
1 'polypeptide(L)'
;MTKLKGVMAWLLSVNFLTRNPNGISLVPLLLINHDKLILDSWCHLKDAILESGIPFSKARGMTFFEYCETDSRYNKLFNKAMSVHSIIVMDQILDTYNGFESLEEVVDVGGGTGTTLEMITSKYPQIKGINFDLPHVIAEAPSYAGKSFLCLDLIIIILEKINITSVYRFLIE
;
A
#
# COMPACT_ATOMS: atom_id res chain seq x y z
N MET A 1 -48.00 0.23 -26.32
CA MET A 1 -46.65 0.68 -25.93
C MET A 1 -46.63 0.84 -24.41
N THR A 2 -46.08 -0.13 -23.70
CA THR A 2 -45.96 -0.13 -22.24
C THR A 2 -44.74 0.71 -21.86
N LYS A 3 -44.94 1.85 -21.20
CA LYS A 3 -43.83 2.61 -20.59
C LYS A 3 -43.25 1.78 -19.44
N LEU A 4 -42.06 1.24 -19.62
CA LEU A 4 -41.24 0.73 -18.51
C LEU A 4 -41.03 1.88 -17.53
N LYS A 5 -41.53 1.71 -16.30
CA LYS A 5 -41.25 2.65 -15.20
C LYS A 5 -39.75 2.56 -14.92
N GLY A 6 -39.03 3.65 -15.14
CA GLY A 6 -37.60 3.76 -14.83
C GLY A 6 -37.38 3.59 -13.33
N VAL A 7 -36.56 2.60 -12.96
CA VAL A 7 -36.05 2.47 -11.59
C VAL A 7 -34.92 3.49 -11.44
N MET A 8 -35.06 4.41 -10.50
CA MET A 8 -34.01 5.35 -10.12
C MET A 8 -33.28 4.78 -8.91
N ALA A 9 -32.05 4.31 -9.13
CA ALA A 9 -31.18 3.87 -8.04
C ALA A 9 -30.32 5.06 -7.61
N TRP A 10 -30.46 5.47 -6.34
CA TRP A 10 -29.54 6.39 -5.71
C TRP A 10 -28.42 5.57 -5.08
N LEU A 11 -27.16 5.79 -5.49
CA LEU A 11 -25.98 5.21 -4.83
C LEU A 11 -25.75 5.94 -3.51
N LEU A 12 -26.62 5.70 -2.53
CA LEU A 12 -26.39 6.12 -1.17
C LEU A 12 -25.30 5.20 -0.59
N SER A 13 -24.16 5.78 -0.19
CA SER A 13 -23.07 5.19 0.61
C SER A 13 -21.93 4.39 -0.06
N VAL A 14 -21.66 4.51 -1.36
CA VAL A 14 -20.51 3.81 -2.00
C VAL A 14 -19.58 4.71 -2.83
N ASN A 15 -19.51 6.00 -2.50
CA ASN A 15 -18.75 7.00 -3.26
C ASN A 15 -17.23 6.69 -3.34
N PHE A 16 -16.71 5.89 -2.41
CA PHE A 16 -15.30 5.49 -2.37
C PHE A 16 -14.95 4.30 -3.28
N LEU A 17 -15.94 3.53 -3.75
CA LEU A 17 -15.70 2.45 -4.72
C LEU A 17 -15.77 2.95 -6.16
N THR A 18 -16.47 4.06 -6.42
CA THR A 18 -16.37 4.78 -7.68
C THR A 18 -15.06 5.57 -7.74
N ARG A 19 -14.56 5.81 -8.96
CA ARG A 19 -13.38 6.68 -9.14
C ARG A 19 -13.74 8.11 -8.74
N ASN A 20 -12.92 8.71 -7.89
CA ASN A 20 -13.00 10.15 -7.59
C ASN A 20 -12.48 10.98 -8.80
N PRO A 21 -12.56 12.32 -8.76
CA PRO A 21 -12.07 13.19 -9.85
C PRO A 21 -10.59 12.98 -10.20
N ASN A 22 -9.78 12.55 -9.24
CA ASN A 22 -8.36 12.22 -9.42
C ASN A 22 -8.14 10.78 -9.93
N GLY A 23 -9.22 10.05 -10.26
CA GLY A 23 -9.19 8.68 -10.76
C GLY A 23 -8.97 7.60 -9.69
N ILE A 24 -8.93 7.97 -8.42
CA ILE A 24 -8.64 7.06 -7.28
C ILE A 24 -9.93 6.36 -6.84
N SER A 25 -9.84 5.06 -6.56
CA SER A 25 -10.94 4.24 -6.05
C SER A 25 -10.39 3.23 -5.04
N LEU A 26 -11.13 2.98 -3.95
CA LEU A 26 -10.77 1.98 -2.93
C LEU A 26 -11.00 0.53 -3.39
N VAL A 27 -11.52 0.30 -4.60
CA VAL A 27 -11.80 -1.04 -5.12
C VAL A 27 -10.59 -1.98 -5.03
N PRO A 28 -9.35 -1.59 -5.40
CA PRO A 28 -8.19 -2.49 -5.26
C PRO A 28 -7.93 -2.94 -3.82
N LEU A 29 -8.10 -2.04 -2.83
CA LEU A 29 -7.99 -2.38 -1.40
C LEU A 29 -9.12 -3.31 -0.95
N LEU A 30 -10.34 -3.09 -1.44
CA LEU A 30 -11.45 -3.99 -1.14
C LEU A 30 -11.17 -5.38 -1.72
N LEU A 31 -10.74 -5.45 -2.97
CA LEU A 31 -10.47 -6.68 -3.69
C LEU A 31 -9.34 -7.50 -3.06
N ILE A 32 -8.23 -6.88 -2.63
CA ILE A 32 -7.13 -7.62 -2.00
C ILE A 32 -7.57 -8.24 -0.67
N ASN A 33 -8.33 -7.50 0.16
CA ASN A 33 -8.77 -7.99 1.47
C ASN A 33 -9.85 -9.08 1.38
N HIS A 34 -10.63 -9.09 0.29
CA HIS A 34 -11.69 -10.06 0.05
C HIS A 34 -11.32 -11.13 -0.98
N ASP A 35 -10.08 -11.12 -1.50
CA ASP A 35 -9.60 -12.19 -2.34
C ASP A 35 -9.60 -13.48 -1.51
N LYS A 36 -10.01 -14.58 -2.13
CA LYS A 36 -10.06 -15.90 -1.50
C LYS A 36 -8.73 -16.25 -0.83
N LEU A 37 -7.61 -15.82 -1.41
CA LEU A 37 -6.28 -16.01 -0.85
C LEU A 37 -6.16 -15.49 0.59
N ILE A 38 -6.59 -14.26 0.84
CA ILE A 38 -6.57 -13.64 2.16
C ILE A 38 -7.62 -14.26 3.06
N LEU A 39 -8.83 -14.50 2.55
CA LEU A 39 -9.91 -15.14 3.30
C LEU A 39 -9.53 -16.53 3.82
N ASP A 40 -8.89 -17.35 2.99
CA ASP A 40 -8.40 -18.67 3.37
C ASP A 40 -7.36 -18.57 4.50
N SER A 41 -6.52 -17.52 4.52
CA SER A 41 -5.51 -17.33 5.58
C SER A 41 -6.14 -17.10 6.95
N TRP A 42 -7.30 -16.46 7.02
CA TRP A 42 -8.02 -16.24 8.28
C TRP A 42 -8.49 -17.54 8.93
N CYS A 43 -8.74 -18.60 8.14
CA CYS A 43 -9.06 -19.92 8.67
C CYS A 43 -7.92 -20.53 9.50
N HIS A 44 -6.68 -20.09 9.27
CA HIS A 44 -5.49 -20.54 10.00
C HIS A 44 -5.08 -19.61 11.15
N LEU A 45 -5.88 -18.57 11.45
CA LEU A 45 -5.57 -17.64 12.53
C LEU A 45 -5.50 -18.34 13.90
N LYS A 46 -6.44 -19.26 14.17
CA LYS A 46 -6.45 -20.04 15.41
C LYS A 46 -5.13 -20.81 15.59
N ASP A 47 -4.69 -21.50 14.55
CA ASP A 47 -3.48 -22.31 14.61
C ASP A 47 -2.23 -21.41 14.72
N ALA A 48 -2.23 -20.25 14.07
CA ALA A 48 -1.18 -19.25 14.21
C ALA A 48 -1.04 -18.73 15.66
N ILE A 49 -2.16 -18.54 16.36
CA ILE A 49 -2.16 -18.13 17.77
C ILE A 49 -1.62 -19.24 18.67
N LEU A 50 -2.03 -20.49 18.44
CA LEU A 50 -1.68 -21.62 19.30
C LEU A 50 -0.26 -22.13 19.07
N GLU A 51 0.18 -22.19 17.82
CA GLU A 51 1.42 -22.84 17.40
C GLU A 51 2.51 -21.84 16.99
N SER A 52 2.21 -20.53 17.07
CA SER A 52 3.00 -19.46 16.47
C SER A 52 3.10 -19.55 14.93
N GLY A 53 3.47 -18.43 14.31
CA GLY A 53 3.61 -18.29 12.86
C GLY A 53 2.59 -17.34 12.26
N ILE A 54 2.61 -17.23 10.93
CA ILE A 54 1.77 -16.29 10.17
C ILE A 54 0.63 -17.08 9.52
N PRO A 55 -0.65 -16.67 9.68
CA PRO A 55 -1.78 -17.42 9.12
C PRO A 55 -1.66 -17.67 7.60
N PHE A 56 -1.17 -16.66 6.86
CA PHE A 56 -0.89 -16.79 5.43
C PHE A 56 0.13 -17.89 5.13
N SER A 57 1.26 -17.88 5.84
CA SER A 57 2.32 -18.88 5.67
C SER A 57 1.85 -20.28 6.04
N LYS A 58 1.01 -20.42 7.08
CA LYS A 58 0.39 -21.71 7.42
C LYS A 58 -0.55 -22.21 6.31
N ALA A 59 -1.30 -21.32 5.66
CA ALA A 59 -2.22 -21.67 4.59
C ALA A 59 -1.54 -22.04 3.27
N ARG A 60 -0.38 -21.43 2.96
CA ARG A 60 0.25 -21.51 1.63
C ARG A 60 1.65 -22.14 1.62
N GLY A 61 2.26 -22.35 2.77
CA GLY A 61 3.63 -22.89 2.88
C GLY A 61 4.73 -21.91 2.44
N MET A 62 4.39 -20.65 2.18
CA MET A 62 5.29 -19.57 1.78
C MET A 62 4.78 -18.24 2.34
N THR A 63 5.65 -17.24 2.45
CA THR A 63 5.26 -15.89 2.84
C THR A 63 4.38 -15.22 1.78
N PHE A 64 3.72 -14.14 2.18
CA PHE A 64 2.90 -13.34 1.28
C PHE A 64 3.68 -12.78 0.08
N PHE A 65 4.88 -12.25 0.34
CA PHE A 65 5.69 -11.63 -0.70
C PHE A 65 6.30 -12.66 -1.67
N GLU A 66 6.69 -13.83 -1.18
CA GLU A 66 7.07 -14.96 -2.04
C GLU A 66 5.90 -15.38 -2.94
N TYR A 67 4.66 -15.42 -2.39
CA TYR A 67 3.48 -15.71 -3.20
C TYR A 67 3.25 -14.65 -4.29
N CYS A 68 3.39 -13.36 -3.97
CA CYS A 68 3.30 -12.28 -4.96
C CYS A 68 4.31 -12.45 -6.10
N GLU A 69 5.53 -12.89 -5.82
CA GLU A 69 6.52 -13.17 -6.86
C GLU A 69 6.07 -14.29 -7.82
N THR A 70 5.30 -15.27 -7.32
CA THR A 70 4.80 -16.39 -8.14
C THR A 70 3.51 -16.08 -8.92
N ASP A 71 2.65 -15.18 -8.44
CA ASP A 71 1.39 -14.79 -9.11
C ASP A 71 1.41 -13.30 -9.50
N SER A 72 1.74 -13.04 -10.77
CA SER A 72 1.78 -11.68 -11.32
C SER A 72 0.44 -10.92 -11.26
N ARG A 73 -0.70 -11.61 -11.33
CA ARG A 73 -2.03 -10.98 -11.18
C ARG A 73 -2.18 -10.48 -9.76
N TYR A 74 -1.78 -11.29 -8.79
CA TYR A 74 -1.88 -10.94 -7.38
C TYR A 74 -0.89 -9.85 -6.99
N ASN A 75 0.36 -9.91 -7.47
CA ASN A 75 1.35 -8.83 -7.32
C ASN A 75 0.82 -7.48 -7.82
N LYS A 76 0.26 -7.46 -9.03
CA LYS A 76 -0.32 -6.24 -9.63
C LYS A 76 -1.48 -5.69 -8.81
N LEU A 77 -2.36 -6.56 -8.33
CA LEU A 77 -3.49 -6.16 -7.48
C LEU A 77 -2.99 -5.57 -6.15
N PHE A 78 -2.03 -6.23 -5.51
CA PHE A 78 -1.44 -5.78 -4.26
C PHE A 78 -0.73 -4.43 -4.43
N ASN A 79 0.14 -4.30 -5.41
CA ASN A 79 0.85 -3.04 -5.71
C ASN A 79 -0.13 -1.91 -6.01
N LYS A 80 -1.22 -2.20 -6.75
CA LYS A 80 -2.26 -1.19 -7.01
C LYS A 80 -3.02 -0.80 -5.74
N ALA A 81 -3.32 -1.75 -4.86
CA ALA A 81 -3.96 -1.48 -3.58
C ALA A 81 -3.08 -0.60 -2.68
N MET A 82 -1.79 -0.92 -2.59
CA MET A 82 -0.83 -0.13 -1.80
C MET A 82 -0.64 1.27 -2.38
N SER A 83 -0.52 1.40 -3.71
CA SER A 83 -0.46 2.72 -4.37
C SER A 83 -1.68 3.59 -4.04
N VAL A 84 -2.90 3.04 -4.12
CA VAL A 84 -4.13 3.78 -3.74
C VAL A 84 -4.10 4.19 -2.27
N HIS A 85 -3.69 3.29 -1.37
CA HIS A 85 -3.59 3.58 0.05
C HIS A 85 -2.59 4.72 0.32
N SER A 86 -1.39 4.63 -0.27
CA SER A 86 -0.35 5.65 -0.15
C SER A 86 -0.83 7.01 -0.61
N ILE A 87 -1.59 7.10 -1.70
CA ILE A 87 -2.10 8.41 -2.16
C ILE A 87 -2.99 9.03 -1.10
N ILE A 88 -3.93 8.28 -0.54
CA ILE A 88 -4.89 8.79 0.45
C ILE A 88 -4.18 9.27 1.71
N VAL A 89 -3.20 8.51 2.19
CA VAL A 89 -2.45 8.84 3.41
C VAL A 89 -1.49 10.00 3.16
N MET A 90 -0.73 9.96 2.06
CA MET A 90 0.28 10.97 1.77
C MET A 90 -0.32 12.33 1.39
N ASP A 91 -1.51 12.37 0.80
CA ASP A 91 -2.25 13.62 0.57
C ASP A 91 -2.42 14.39 1.90
N GLN A 92 -2.88 13.70 2.95
CA GLN A 92 -3.05 14.30 4.28
C GLN A 92 -1.73 14.62 4.99
N ILE A 93 -0.73 13.73 4.87
CA ILE A 93 0.58 13.95 5.49
C ILE A 93 1.24 15.18 4.86
N LEU A 94 1.26 15.29 3.54
CA LEU A 94 1.91 16.41 2.88
C LEU A 94 1.24 17.74 3.22
N ASP A 95 -0.06 17.76 3.49
CA ASP A 95 -0.78 18.98 3.90
C ASP A 95 -0.45 19.44 5.32
N THR A 96 0.00 18.55 6.20
CA THR A 96 0.13 18.83 7.64
C THR A 96 1.57 18.70 8.17
N TYR A 97 2.44 17.99 7.46
CA TYR A 97 3.79 17.67 7.87
C TYR A 97 4.85 18.35 6.98
N ASN A 98 5.62 19.26 7.58
CA ASN A 98 6.67 20.02 6.89
C ASN A 98 8.08 19.43 7.06
N GLY A 99 8.22 18.25 7.67
CA GLY A 99 9.56 17.70 7.97
C GLY A 99 10.38 17.32 6.73
N PHE A 100 9.78 17.31 5.55
CA PHE A 100 10.47 17.11 4.27
C PHE A 100 11.19 18.36 3.74
N GLU A 101 10.80 19.57 4.17
CA GLU A 101 11.31 20.83 3.58
C GLU A 101 12.84 20.97 3.60
N SER A 102 13.46 20.49 4.68
CA SER A 102 14.91 20.60 4.90
C SER A 102 15.72 19.42 4.37
N LEU A 103 15.08 18.44 3.73
CA LEU A 103 15.76 17.23 3.26
C LEU A 103 16.36 17.46 1.87
N GLU A 104 17.49 16.81 1.60
CA GLU A 104 18.14 16.78 0.29
C GLU A 104 17.91 15.44 -0.41
N GLU A 105 17.76 14.36 0.35
CA GLU A 105 17.54 13.00 -0.17
C GLU A 105 16.58 12.24 0.73
N VAL A 106 15.70 11.43 0.13
CA VAL A 106 14.77 10.52 0.81
C VAL A 106 14.86 9.15 0.17
N VAL A 107 15.01 8.13 1.03
CA VAL A 107 14.95 6.71 0.63
C VAL A 107 13.65 6.12 1.15
N ASP A 108 12.82 5.59 0.25
CA ASP A 108 11.57 4.92 0.58
C ASP A 108 11.78 3.40 0.55
N VAL A 109 12.00 2.81 1.73
CA VAL A 109 12.26 1.37 1.92
C VAL A 109 10.95 0.62 2.05
N GLY A 110 10.70 -0.33 1.14
CA GLY A 110 9.38 -0.93 0.96
C GLY A 110 8.41 0.02 0.25
N GLY A 111 8.92 0.94 -0.58
CA GLY A 111 8.14 2.00 -1.23
C GLY A 111 7.23 1.52 -2.35
N GLY A 112 7.18 0.22 -2.61
CA GLY A 112 6.35 -0.39 -3.64
C GLY A 112 6.70 0.12 -5.03
N THR A 113 5.68 0.53 -5.77
CA THR A 113 5.85 1.14 -7.11
C THR A 113 6.25 2.63 -7.04
N GLY A 114 6.64 3.15 -5.88
CA GLY A 114 7.18 4.50 -5.72
C GLY A 114 6.16 5.63 -5.61
N THR A 115 4.89 5.32 -5.35
CA THR A 115 3.81 6.33 -5.28
C THR A 115 4.02 7.36 -4.17
N THR A 116 4.46 6.91 -2.98
CA THR A 116 4.75 7.82 -1.86
C THR A 116 5.87 8.80 -2.23
N LEU A 117 6.97 8.27 -2.74
CA LEU A 117 8.14 9.05 -3.12
C LEU A 117 7.85 10.03 -4.27
N GLU A 118 7.03 9.62 -5.24
CA GLU A 118 6.55 10.50 -6.31
C GLU A 118 5.79 11.70 -5.74
N MET A 119 4.91 11.50 -4.76
CA MET A 119 4.17 12.59 -4.14
C MET A 119 5.08 13.53 -3.35
N ILE A 120 6.05 12.99 -2.60
CA ILE A 120 7.04 13.79 -1.86
C ILE A 120 7.87 14.64 -2.82
N THR A 121 8.47 14.02 -3.83
CA THR A 121 9.35 14.71 -4.80
C THR A 121 8.59 15.66 -5.72
N SER A 122 7.30 15.41 -5.98
CA SER A 122 6.43 16.37 -6.70
C SER A 122 6.16 17.63 -5.88
N LYS A 123 5.99 17.51 -4.56
CA LYS A 123 5.80 18.67 -3.66
C LYS A 123 7.11 19.37 -3.32
N TYR A 124 8.21 18.61 -3.23
CA TYR A 124 9.55 19.09 -2.88
C TYR A 124 10.55 18.70 -3.97
N PRO A 125 10.60 19.42 -5.11
CA PRO A 125 11.41 19.04 -6.27
C PRO A 125 12.92 19.06 -6.01
N GLN A 126 13.38 19.70 -4.94
CA GLN A 126 14.77 19.69 -4.53
C GLN A 126 15.22 18.36 -3.91
N ILE A 127 14.28 17.54 -3.43
CA ILE A 127 14.59 16.26 -2.78
C ILE A 127 14.91 15.23 -3.86
N LYS A 128 16.07 14.60 -3.75
CA LYS A 128 16.39 13.39 -4.50
C LYS A 128 15.68 12.18 -3.88
N GLY A 129 14.87 11.48 -4.67
CA GLY A 129 14.18 10.28 -4.23
C GLY A 129 14.89 8.99 -4.64
N ILE A 130 14.98 8.02 -3.73
CA ILE A 130 15.38 6.64 -4.01
C ILE A 130 14.26 5.71 -3.56
N ASN A 131 13.63 4.99 -4.51
CA ASN A 131 12.61 4.00 -4.18
C ASN A 131 13.25 2.62 -4.09
N PHE A 132 12.94 1.89 -3.03
CA PHE A 132 13.60 0.63 -2.72
C PHE A 132 12.59 -0.43 -2.33
N ASP A 133 12.60 -1.55 -3.05
CA ASP A 133 11.67 -2.67 -2.83
C ASP A 133 12.24 -3.97 -3.45
N LEU A 134 11.49 -5.07 -3.34
CA LEU A 134 11.81 -6.35 -3.95
C LEU A 134 11.97 -6.22 -5.47
N PRO A 135 12.87 -7.01 -6.10
CA PRO A 135 13.13 -6.90 -7.54
C PRO A 135 11.87 -7.02 -8.41
N HIS A 136 10.96 -7.93 -8.07
CA HIS A 136 9.71 -8.14 -8.82
C HIS A 136 8.71 -6.99 -8.65
N VAL A 137 8.82 -6.19 -7.59
CA VAL A 137 8.00 -5.00 -7.35
C VAL A 137 8.57 -3.81 -8.11
N ILE A 138 9.89 -3.58 -8.01
CA ILE A 138 10.58 -2.52 -8.75
C ILE A 138 10.46 -2.71 -10.27
N ALA A 139 10.42 -3.95 -10.76
CA ALA A 139 10.19 -4.24 -12.17
C ALA A 139 8.82 -3.74 -12.69
N GLU A 140 7.82 -3.62 -11.80
CA GLU A 140 6.49 -3.07 -12.11
C GLU A 140 6.40 -1.56 -11.83
N ALA A 141 7.44 -0.96 -11.23
CA ALA A 141 7.48 0.47 -10.96
C ALA A 141 7.73 1.27 -12.26
N PRO A 142 7.11 2.45 -12.42
CA PRO A 142 7.42 3.35 -13.52
C PRO A 142 8.89 3.80 -13.53
N SER A 143 9.41 4.12 -14.72
CA SER A 143 10.85 4.36 -14.94
C SER A 143 11.47 5.60 -14.28
N TYR A 144 10.69 6.39 -13.52
CA TYR A 144 11.18 7.58 -12.81
C TYR A 144 11.81 7.28 -11.43
N ALA A 145 11.72 6.04 -10.95
CA ALA A 145 12.27 5.64 -9.65
C ALA A 145 13.78 5.30 -9.74
N GLY A 146 14.61 6.05 -9.00
CA GLY A 146 16.05 5.86 -8.91
C GLY A 146 16.43 4.43 -8.52
N LYS A 147 17.41 3.84 -9.23
CA LYS A 147 17.84 2.45 -9.06
C LYS A 147 18.84 2.31 -7.91
N SER A 148 18.56 1.47 -6.92
CA SER A 148 19.56 0.74 -6.10
C SER A 148 18.88 -0.38 -5.30
N PHE A 149 19.57 -1.53 -5.13
CA PHE A 149 19.00 -2.81 -4.67
C PHE A 149 19.66 -3.30 -3.37
N LEU A 150 18.85 -3.75 -2.42
CA LEU A 150 19.15 -4.74 -1.37
C LEU A 150 17.79 -5.17 -0.74
N CYS A 151 17.76 -6.21 0.09
CA CYS A 151 16.53 -6.74 0.70
C CYS A 151 16.54 -6.40 2.20
N LEU A 152 15.38 -6.15 2.82
CA LEU A 152 14.93 -6.73 4.11
C LEU A 152 13.66 -6.04 4.65
N ASP A 153 12.69 -6.87 5.03
CA ASP A 153 11.60 -6.72 6.00
C ASP A 153 11.07 -5.32 6.38
N LEU A 154 9.78 -5.09 6.05
CA LEU A 154 8.80 -4.15 6.61
C LEU A 154 9.23 -3.36 7.86
N ILE A 155 9.93 -2.24 7.68
CA ILE A 155 9.92 -1.08 8.58
C ILE A 155 10.09 0.18 7.74
N ILE A 156 9.11 1.10 7.81
CA ILE A 156 9.25 2.48 7.34
C ILE A 156 10.37 3.13 8.16
N ILE A 157 11.56 3.22 7.59
CA ILE A 157 12.68 4.00 8.12
C ILE A 157 12.58 5.40 7.52
N ILE A 158 11.85 6.29 8.18
CA ILE A 158 12.17 7.73 8.16
C ILE A 158 12.98 7.98 9.44
N LEU A 159 14.27 7.68 9.40
CA LEU A 159 15.22 7.97 10.47
C LEU A 159 16.20 9.00 9.93
N GLU A 160 16.09 10.27 10.35
CA GLU A 160 16.95 10.70 11.44
C GLU A 160 16.36 11.74 12.43
N LYS A 161 15.06 12.11 12.36
CA LYS A 161 14.54 13.20 13.23
C LYS A 161 13.22 13.00 13.96
N ILE A 162 12.57 11.84 13.86
CA ILE A 162 11.31 11.59 14.59
C ILE A 162 11.60 10.74 15.83
N ASN A 163 11.38 11.32 17.01
CA ASN A 163 11.59 10.69 18.31
C ASN A 163 10.55 9.55 18.52
N ILE A 164 10.99 8.30 18.44
CA ILE A 164 10.15 7.09 18.26
C ILE A 164 9.33 6.65 19.49
N THR A 165 9.39 7.33 20.61
CA THR A 165 8.66 6.88 21.82
C THR A 165 7.13 7.01 21.72
N SER A 166 6.60 7.85 20.82
CA SER A 166 5.14 8.16 20.82
C SER A 166 4.28 7.29 19.89
N VAL A 167 4.83 6.62 18.88
CA VAL A 167 4.02 5.87 17.91
C VAL A 167 3.58 4.50 18.45
N TYR A 168 4.38 3.87 19.31
CA TYR A 168 4.02 2.60 19.95
C TYR A 168 2.80 2.68 20.89
N ARG A 169 2.46 3.87 21.39
CA ARG A 169 1.35 4.04 22.36
C ARG A 169 -0.03 4.14 21.69
N PHE A 170 -0.12 4.42 20.39
CA PHE A 170 -1.41 4.58 19.70
C PHE A 170 -2.01 3.27 19.17
N LEU A 171 -1.26 2.17 19.17
CA LEU A 171 -1.72 0.87 18.67
C LEU A 171 -1.92 -0.20 19.76
N ILE A 172 -1.70 0.14 21.04
CA ILE A 172 -1.85 -0.77 22.20
C ILE A 172 -2.70 -0.13 23.32
N GLU A 173 -3.46 0.93 23.03
CA GLU A 173 -4.57 1.42 23.87
C GLU A 173 -5.85 1.50 23.02
#